data_AF-A0A2G2XA55-F1
#
_entry.id   AF-A0A2G2XA55-F1
#
_cell.length_a   1.000
_cell.length_b   1.000
_cell.length_c   1.000
_cell.angle_alpha   90.00
_cell.angle_beta   90.00
_cell.angle_gamma   90.00
#
_symmetry.space_group_name_H-M   'P 1'
#
loop_
_entity.id
_entity.type
_entity.pdbx_description
1 polymer ?
#
loop_
_entity_poly.entity_id
_entity_poly.type
_entity_poly.pdbx_seq_one_letter_code
_entity_poly.pdbx_strand_id
1 'polypeptide(L)'
;MVVLCSVSFLQADGWIVEKISLLANPNQVRPKRFWGVYTKLKVFNMTSYKKVVYLDADTIVVKSIEDLFKCGKFCANLKHSERLNSGVMVVEPSEKVFNDMMSKVTTLPSYTGGDQGFLNSYYVGFANAHVYKPNLPSDILNSRKVPEMERLSTLYNADVGLYMLANKWMVDEKELRVIHYTLGPLKPWDWWTSWLLKPVDVWQNVRLQLQESLPGTGGGKNSKDELLVKFLYLFPLLLVAFCYYRSFLQTQSLWHHVRQLYYKIRGGVLAYASVPPSAVSSSQQLKVPAYLGAISVCACFAAALVSLGLPLLLIPHQVMPWTGLLLMYEWTFTLFFLLFGSYLHLVYQWGRVAANQPGQYPAHPASLDYEPGKGHQRQQSCCDNAAWYYGLGMAFLAIAAPALPGIFGVTSLFLRLHLNYVMALDVYLPCGFDFTQKTRIFNYAYV
;
A
#
# COMPACT_ATOMS: atom_id res chain seq x y z
N MET A 1 5.83 1.76 25.44
CA MET A 1 4.89 0.64 25.16
C MET A 1 5.35 -0.19 23.96
N VAL A 2 5.42 0.35 22.73
CA VAL A 2 5.84 -0.38 21.51
C VAL A 2 7.16 -1.15 21.71
N VAL A 3 8.23 -0.46 22.15
CA VAL A 3 9.56 -1.07 22.37
C VAL A 3 9.56 -2.24 23.36
N LEU A 4 8.71 -2.20 24.40
CA LEU A 4 8.61 -3.30 25.37
C LEU A 4 7.95 -4.54 24.75
N CYS A 5 6.92 -4.33 23.93
CA CYS A 5 6.24 -5.40 23.20
C CYS A 5 7.18 -6.09 22.17
N SER A 6 8.05 -5.30 21.52
CA SER A 6 9.07 -5.84 20.61
C SER A 6 10.15 -6.67 21.32
N VAL A 7 10.59 -6.24 22.51
CA VAL A 7 11.59 -7.00 23.30
C VAL A 7 11.03 -8.35 23.77
N SER A 8 9.81 -8.38 24.32
CA SER A 8 9.18 -9.63 24.75
C SER A 8 8.91 -10.57 23.58
N PHE A 9 8.57 -10.04 22.41
CA PHE A 9 8.36 -10.84 21.21
C PHE A 9 9.66 -11.51 20.72
N LEU A 10 10.75 -10.75 20.59
CA LEU A 10 12.06 -11.30 20.24
C LEU A 10 12.54 -12.35 21.25
N GLN A 11 12.30 -12.15 22.55
CA GLN A 11 12.65 -13.15 23.57
C GLN A 11 11.80 -14.43 23.45
N ALA A 12 10.52 -14.32 23.09
CA ALA A 12 9.66 -15.48 22.83
C ALA A 12 10.07 -16.26 21.57
N ASP A 13 10.55 -15.56 20.54
CA ASP A 13 11.19 -16.14 19.35
C ASP A 13 12.58 -16.78 19.63
N GLY A 14 13.05 -16.75 20.88
CA GLY A 14 14.31 -17.36 21.31
C GLY A 14 15.56 -16.49 21.13
N TRP A 15 15.41 -15.20 20.77
CA TRP A 15 16.56 -14.29 20.64
C TRP A 15 17.14 -13.88 21.99
N ILE A 16 18.47 -13.83 22.06
CA ILE A 16 19.19 -13.13 23.13
C ILE A 16 19.07 -11.62 22.87
N VAL A 17 18.24 -10.93 23.66
CA VAL A 17 17.97 -9.50 23.48
C VAL A 17 18.74 -8.65 24.48
N GLU A 18 19.80 -7.99 24.00
CA GLU A 18 20.60 -7.05 24.78
C GLU A 18 20.17 -5.60 24.54
N LYS A 19 19.94 -4.84 25.62
CA LYS A 19 19.66 -3.40 25.55
C LYS A 19 20.97 -2.61 25.60
N ILE A 20 21.48 -2.24 24.43
CA ILE A 20 22.67 -1.38 24.30
C ILE A 20 22.31 0.10 24.39
N SER A 21 23.18 0.92 24.99
CA SER A 21 23.01 2.38 24.96
C SER A 21 23.19 2.94 23.55
N LEU A 22 22.42 3.97 23.21
CA LEU A 22 22.52 4.70 21.94
C LEU A 22 23.94 5.26 21.74
N LEU A 23 24.49 5.12 20.53
CA LEU A 23 25.56 6.00 20.04
C LEU A 23 24.95 6.98 19.02
N ALA A 24 24.81 8.24 19.43
CA ALA A 24 24.25 9.28 18.59
C ALA A 24 25.16 9.56 17.39
N ASN A 25 24.56 9.78 16.22
CA ASN A 25 25.28 10.10 15.01
C ASN A 25 25.75 11.58 15.02
N PRO A 26 27.07 11.85 15.01
CA PRO A 26 27.62 13.19 15.16
C PRO A 26 27.54 14.05 13.88
N ASN A 27 27.23 13.46 12.72
CA ASN A 27 27.11 14.21 11.47
C ASN A 27 25.92 15.18 11.55
N GLN A 28 26.16 16.46 11.24
CA GLN A 28 25.12 17.48 11.14
C GLN A 28 24.31 17.31 9.84
N VAL A 29 24.99 17.09 8.71
CA VAL A 29 24.37 16.85 7.41
C VAL A 29 24.09 15.36 7.25
N ARG A 30 22.84 14.95 7.47
CA ARG A 30 22.38 13.56 7.32
C ARG A 30 20.86 13.45 7.19
N PRO A 31 20.32 12.35 6.64
CA PRO A 31 18.91 12.00 6.78
C PRO A 31 18.46 11.99 8.24
N LYS A 32 17.27 12.51 8.54
CA LYS A 32 16.71 12.53 9.92
C LYS A 32 16.70 11.14 10.56
N ARG A 33 16.35 10.10 9.78
CA ARG A 33 16.36 8.69 10.23
C ARG A 33 17.72 8.16 10.67
N PHE A 34 18.84 8.76 10.25
CA PHE A 34 20.19 8.31 10.61
C PHE A 34 20.66 8.80 11.98
N TRP A 35 19.78 9.29 12.86
CA TRP A 35 20.16 9.89 14.14
C TRP A 35 20.85 8.92 15.13
N GLY A 36 20.54 7.63 15.08
CA GLY A 36 21.11 6.60 15.97
C GLY A 36 21.93 5.51 15.28
N VAL A 37 22.14 5.57 13.96
CA VAL A 37 22.73 4.45 13.18
C VAL A 37 24.17 4.12 13.58
N TYR A 38 24.91 5.07 14.15
CA TYR A 38 26.25 4.84 14.70
C TYR A 38 26.24 3.80 15.84
N THR A 39 25.09 3.53 16.49
CA THR A 39 24.93 2.45 17.47
C THR A 39 25.36 1.08 16.92
N LYS A 40 25.24 0.87 15.60
CA LYS A 40 25.73 -0.32 14.87
C LYS A 40 27.23 -0.58 15.07
N LEU A 41 28.04 0.47 15.26
CA LEU A 41 29.48 0.34 15.53
C LEU A 41 29.78 -0.41 16.84
N LYS A 42 28.80 -0.59 17.74
CA LYS A 42 28.99 -1.39 18.96
C LYS A 42 29.18 -2.88 18.70
N VAL A 43 28.87 -3.37 17.48
CA VAL A 43 29.20 -4.75 17.09
C VAL A 43 30.71 -5.04 17.19
N PHE A 44 31.56 -4.04 16.97
CA PHE A 44 33.01 -4.15 17.10
C PHE A 44 33.47 -4.29 18.57
N ASN A 45 32.60 -4.04 19.55
CA ASN A 45 32.90 -4.19 20.99
C ASN A 45 32.26 -5.44 21.63
N MET A 46 31.64 -6.33 20.84
CA MET A 46 31.01 -7.56 21.34
C MET A 46 32.05 -8.66 21.65
N THR A 47 33.05 -8.33 22.47
CA THR A 47 34.25 -9.17 22.73
C THR A 47 33.99 -10.48 23.48
N SER A 48 32.76 -10.69 23.98
CA SER A 48 32.27 -12.00 24.42
C SER A 48 32.16 -13.03 23.28
N TYR A 49 32.06 -12.57 22.04
CA TYR A 49 31.99 -13.41 20.84
C TYR A 49 33.33 -13.35 20.08
N LYS A 50 33.83 -14.51 19.66
CA LYS A 50 35.04 -14.60 18.80
C LYS A 50 34.81 -14.01 17.40
N LYS A 51 33.57 -14.04 16.92
CA LYS A 51 33.16 -13.52 15.61
C LYS A 51 31.66 -13.27 15.59
N VAL A 52 31.24 -12.21 14.93
CA VAL A 52 29.84 -11.82 14.76
C VAL A 52 29.54 -11.68 13.27
N VAL A 53 28.43 -12.26 12.82
CA VAL A 53 27.83 -11.95 11.51
C VAL A 53 26.70 -10.97 11.78
N TYR A 54 26.88 -9.74 11.34
CA TYR A 54 25.89 -8.67 11.44
C TYR A 54 24.99 -8.64 10.20
N LEU A 55 23.69 -8.47 10.44
CA LEU A 55 22.65 -8.30 9.43
C LEU A 55 21.81 -7.06 9.77
N ASP A 56 21.60 -6.14 8.82
CA ASP A 56 20.60 -5.08 8.97
C ASP A 56 19.19 -5.71 8.99
N ALA A 57 18.25 -5.12 9.72
CA ALA A 57 16.90 -5.67 9.96
C ALA A 57 15.97 -5.67 8.72
N ASP A 58 16.45 -5.16 7.59
CA ASP A 58 15.82 -5.21 6.26
C ASP A 58 16.58 -6.16 5.30
N THR A 59 17.27 -7.15 5.86
CA THR A 59 17.83 -8.30 5.15
C THR A 59 17.03 -9.57 5.45
N ILE A 60 17.09 -10.55 4.54
CA ILE A 60 16.48 -11.87 4.74
C ILE A 60 17.43 -12.98 4.27
N VAL A 61 17.60 -13.99 5.12
CA VAL A 61 18.44 -15.16 4.86
C VAL A 61 17.60 -16.24 4.20
N VAL A 62 18.00 -16.67 2.99
CA VAL A 62 17.27 -17.67 2.17
C VAL A 62 18.01 -19.00 2.01
N LYS A 63 19.29 -19.05 2.41
CA LYS A 63 20.11 -20.27 2.55
C LYS A 63 21.05 -20.11 3.74
N SER A 64 21.64 -21.21 4.23
CA SER A 64 22.67 -21.13 5.27
C SER A 64 23.81 -20.16 4.90
N ILE A 65 24.28 -19.43 5.92
CA ILE A 65 25.39 -18.47 5.86
C ILE A 65 26.47 -18.78 6.92
N GLU A 66 26.45 -19.98 7.52
CA GLU A 66 27.41 -20.39 8.55
C GLU A 66 28.87 -20.32 8.09
N ASP A 67 29.11 -20.49 6.80
CA ASP A 67 30.44 -20.34 6.22
C ASP A 67 30.99 -18.90 6.32
N LEU A 68 30.15 -17.88 6.55
CA LEU A 68 30.64 -16.52 6.86
C LEU A 68 31.50 -16.47 8.13
N PHE A 69 31.30 -17.36 9.09
CA PHE A 69 32.15 -17.43 10.30
C PHE A 69 33.61 -17.84 9.99
N LYS A 70 33.92 -18.33 8.78
CA LYS A 70 35.30 -18.63 8.33
C LYS A 70 35.97 -17.46 7.59
N CYS A 71 35.26 -16.35 7.35
CA CYS A 71 35.82 -15.15 6.72
C CYS A 71 36.87 -14.47 7.63
N GLY A 72 37.69 -13.57 7.07
CA GLY A 72 38.69 -12.77 7.79
C GLY A 72 38.13 -11.87 8.91
N LYS A 73 38.96 -10.95 9.43
CA LYS A 73 38.60 -10.14 10.61
C LYS A 73 37.47 -9.14 10.34
N PHE A 74 37.44 -8.56 9.14
CA PHE A 74 36.33 -7.72 8.69
C PHE A 74 35.92 -8.12 7.27
N CYS A 75 34.66 -8.49 7.08
CA CYS A 75 34.13 -8.77 5.76
C CYS A 75 32.82 -8.04 5.51
N ALA A 76 32.63 -7.56 4.28
CA ALA A 76 31.41 -6.93 3.81
C ALA A 76 31.24 -7.15 2.30
N ASN A 77 30.09 -6.79 1.73
CA ASN A 77 29.93 -6.83 0.26
C ASN A 77 30.30 -5.47 -0.37
N LEU A 78 30.78 -5.46 -1.62
CA LEU A 78 30.85 -4.24 -2.44
C LEU A 78 29.54 -4.06 -3.22
N LYS A 79 28.85 -2.93 -3.01
CA LYS A 79 27.62 -2.61 -3.75
C LYS A 79 27.90 -2.09 -5.16
N HIS A 80 28.73 -1.06 -5.25
CA HIS A 80 29.09 -0.40 -6.50
C HIS A 80 30.44 0.29 -6.33
N SER A 81 31.24 0.31 -7.41
CA SER A 81 32.49 1.07 -7.60
C SER A 81 33.18 1.49 -6.30
N GLU A 82 33.94 0.54 -5.74
CA GLU A 82 34.85 0.70 -4.60
C GLU A 82 34.22 0.85 -3.20
N ARG A 83 32.89 0.93 -3.06
CA ARG A 83 32.26 1.17 -1.75
C ARG A 83 31.54 -0.05 -1.15
N LEU A 84 31.78 -0.28 0.15
CA LEU A 84 31.18 -1.36 0.93
C LEU A 84 29.71 -1.08 1.30
N ASN A 85 28.91 -2.13 1.29
CA ASN A 85 27.58 -2.20 1.86
C ASN A 85 27.68 -2.74 3.28
N SER A 86 27.18 -1.97 4.25
CA SER A 86 27.29 -2.29 5.69
C SER A 86 26.16 -3.18 6.23
N GLY A 87 25.18 -3.56 5.41
CA GLY A 87 24.01 -4.32 5.87
C GLY A 87 24.21 -5.81 6.01
N VAL A 88 25.34 -6.34 5.51
CA VAL A 88 25.83 -7.66 5.88
C VAL A 88 27.33 -7.54 6.12
N MET A 89 27.77 -7.82 7.35
CA MET A 89 29.17 -7.75 7.74
C MET A 89 29.57 -8.95 8.57
N VAL A 90 30.84 -9.35 8.47
CA VAL A 90 31.51 -10.25 9.43
C VAL A 90 32.52 -9.41 10.20
N VAL A 91 32.53 -9.56 11.52
CA VAL A 91 33.38 -8.79 12.43
C VAL A 91 34.02 -9.73 13.45
N GLU A 92 35.34 -9.67 13.57
CA GLU A 92 36.10 -10.12 14.74
C GLU A 92 36.09 -8.96 15.77
N PRO A 93 35.31 -9.06 16.87
CA PRO A 93 35.17 -7.95 17.81
C PRO A 93 36.50 -7.66 18.53
N SER A 94 36.83 -6.40 18.68
CA SER A 94 38.07 -5.95 19.31
C SER A 94 37.87 -4.58 19.93
N GLU A 95 38.01 -4.51 21.26
CA GLU A 95 37.95 -3.24 22.02
C GLU A 95 38.95 -2.21 21.47
N LYS A 96 40.13 -2.64 21.00
CA LYS A 96 41.11 -1.77 20.35
C LYS A 96 40.56 -1.11 19.08
N VAL A 97 39.91 -1.89 18.21
CA VAL A 97 39.28 -1.40 16.98
C VAL A 97 38.10 -0.50 17.31
N PHE A 98 37.27 -0.88 18.28
CA PHE A 98 36.13 -0.08 18.72
C PHE A 98 36.56 1.27 19.30
N ASN A 99 37.56 1.31 20.18
CA ASN A 99 38.06 2.54 20.78
C ASN A 99 38.73 3.47 19.74
N ASP A 100 39.42 2.90 18.74
CA ASP A 100 39.95 3.65 17.59
C ASP A 100 38.84 4.16 16.65
N MET A 101 37.73 3.44 16.50
CA MET A 101 36.53 4.00 15.85
C MET A 101 35.94 5.15 16.68
N MET A 102 35.81 5.00 18.00
CA MET A 102 35.21 6.02 18.87
C MET A 102 36.01 7.31 18.93
N SER A 103 37.35 7.26 18.83
CA SER A 103 38.18 8.48 18.69
C SER A 103 38.01 9.18 17.33
N LYS A 104 37.47 8.47 16.33
CA LYS A 104 37.29 8.93 14.95
C LYS A 104 35.87 9.30 14.56
N VAL A 105 34.84 8.90 15.32
CA VAL A 105 33.42 9.12 14.93
C VAL A 105 33.05 10.58 14.63
N THR A 106 33.73 11.54 15.27
CA THR A 106 33.50 12.99 15.10
C THR A 106 34.43 13.66 14.07
N THR A 107 35.52 13.01 13.67
CA THR A 107 36.60 13.60 12.85
C THR A 107 36.73 12.95 11.48
N LEU A 108 36.42 11.66 11.36
CA LEU A 108 36.44 10.92 10.11
C LEU A 108 35.15 11.17 9.32
N PRO A 109 35.23 11.58 8.04
CA PRO A 109 34.04 11.91 7.27
C PRO A 109 33.15 10.70 7.01
N SER A 110 31.85 10.95 6.84
CA SER A 110 30.90 9.95 6.34
C SER A 110 30.17 10.51 5.12
N TYR A 111 30.47 9.98 3.94
CA TYR A 111 29.85 10.44 2.69
C TYR A 111 28.33 10.19 2.61
N THR A 112 27.79 9.35 3.50
CA THR A 112 26.33 9.10 3.64
C THR A 112 25.70 9.86 4.82
N GLY A 113 26.51 10.54 5.63
CA GLY A 113 26.11 11.03 6.96
C GLY A 113 25.66 9.91 7.91
N GLY A 114 26.13 8.67 7.72
CA GLY A 114 25.71 7.47 8.45
C GLY A 114 26.86 6.47 8.69
N ASP A 115 26.53 5.32 9.26
CA ASP A 115 27.47 4.25 9.61
C ASP A 115 28.21 3.70 8.38
N GLN A 116 27.51 3.43 7.28
CA GLN A 116 28.14 2.91 6.06
C GLN A 116 29.21 3.86 5.51
N GLY A 117 28.94 5.17 5.48
CA GLY A 117 29.91 6.15 5.01
C GLY A 117 31.15 6.23 5.89
N PHE A 118 30.97 6.15 7.22
CA PHE A 118 32.07 6.10 8.18
C PHE A 118 32.91 4.83 8.02
N LEU A 119 32.27 3.66 7.89
CA LEU A 119 32.96 2.38 7.72
C LEU A 119 33.77 2.31 6.42
N ASN A 120 33.28 2.93 5.33
CA ASN A 120 34.04 3.08 4.09
C ASN A 120 35.30 3.95 4.27
N SER A 121 35.19 5.04 5.05
CA SER A 121 36.33 5.91 5.34
C SER A 121 37.30 5.32 6.38
N TYR A 122 36.83 4.39 7.23
CA TYR A 122 37.64 3.71 8.24
C TYR A 122 38.44 2.55 7.63
N TYR A 123 37.78 1.68 6.85
CA TYR A 123 38.40 0.56 6.15
C TYR A 123 38.95 0.99 4.78
N VAL A 124 39.94 1.89 4.81
CA VAL A 124 40.64 2.37 3.61
C VAL A 124 41.23 1.18 2.83
N GLY A 125 40.98 1.16 1.52
CA GLY A 125 41.45 0.08 0.64
C GLY A 125 40.58 -1.18 0.60
N PHE A 126 39.41 -1.19 1.26
CA PHE A 126 38.48 -2.33 1.23
C PHE A 126 38.12 -2.80 -0.19
N ALA A 127 38.05 -1.88 -1.17
CA ALA A 127 37.86 -2.20 -2.59
C ALA A 127 38.87 -3.24 -3.12
N ASN A 128 40.12 -3.17 -2.63
CA ASN A 128 41.24 -4.01 -3.05
C ASN A 128 41.36 -5.32 -2.25
N ALA A 129 40.54 -5.53 -1.22
CA ALA A 129 40.56 -6.75 -0.43
C ALA A 129 40.22 -7.98 -1.29
N HIS A 130 40.75 -9.15 -0.92
CA HIS A 130 40.48 -10.38 -1.67
C HIS A 130 39.03 -10.85 -1.51
N VAL A 131 38.45 -11.45 -2.55
CA VAL A 131 37.11 -12.04 -2.47
C VAL A 131 37.17 -13.28 -1.58
N TYR A 132 36.29 -13.33 -0.58
CA TYR A 132 36.14 -14.47 0.31
C TYR A 132 35.69 -15.71 -0.48
N LYS A 133 36.37 -16.84 -0.26
CA LYS A 133 36.11 -18.12 -0.91
C LYS A 133 35.81 -19.18 0.16
N PRO A 134 34.53 -19.54 0.41
CA PRO A 134 34.15 -20.45 1.49
C PRO A 134 34.59 -21.90 1.28
N ASN A 135 34.81 -22.30 0.01
CA ASN A 135 35.18 -23.65 -0.38
C ASN A 135 36.70 -23.83 -0.52
N LEU A 136 37.51 -23.01 0.16
CA LEU A 136 38.95 -23.22 0.23
C LEU A 136 39.27 -24.47 1.09
N PRO A 137 40.20 -25.34 0.64
CA PRO A 137 40.71 -26.45 1.45
C PRO A 137 41.22 -26.00 2.83
N SER A 138 40.96 -26.81 3.86
CA SER A 138 41.22 -26.45 5.26
C SER A 138 42.71 -26.27 5.57
N ASP A 139 43.58 -27.01 4.90
CA ASP A 139 45.04 -26.87 4.91
C ASP A 139 45.50 -25.49 4.42
N ILE A 140 44.88 -24.96 3.36
CA ILE A 140 45.13 -23.59 2.86
C ILE A 140 44.58 -22.54 3.83
N LEU A 141 43.39 -22.78 4.41
CA LEU A 141 42.80 -21.88 5.40
C LEU A 141 43.58 -21.79 6.70
N ASN A 142 44.19 -22.89 7.15
CA ASN A 142 44.96 -22.94 8.40
C ASN A 142 46.42 -22.46 8.23
N SER A 143 46.97 -22.54 7.02
CA SER A 143 48.34 -22.06 6.73
C SER A 143 48.40 -20.57 6.35
N ARG A 144 47.32 -19.98 5.84
CA ARG A 144 47.27 -18.53 5.54
C ARG A 144 47.16 -17.71 6.83
N LYS A 145 47.88 -16.59 6.89
CA LYS A 145 47.58 -15.53 7.87
C LYS A 145 46.14 -15.05 7.65
N VAL A 146 45.34 -14.97 8.71
CA VAL A 146 43.95 -14.45 8.65
C VAL A 146 43.98 -13.03 8.05
N PRO A 147 43.27 -12.77 6.94
CA PRO A 147 43.24 -11.43 6.35
C PRO A 147 42.57 -10.42 7.29
N GLU A 148 43.12 -9.21 7.33
CA GLU A 148 42.50 -8.09 8.05
C GLU A 148 41.12 -7.75 7.45
N MET A 149 40.93 -7.95 6.14
CA MET A 149 39.65 -7.82 5.48
C MET A 149 39.49 -8.69 4.21
N GLU A 150 38.26 -9.14 3.94
CA GLU A 150 37.87 -9.84 2.70
C GLU A 150 36.51 -9.33 2.16
N ARG A 151 36.28 -9.49 0.85
CA ARG A 151 35.03 -9.09 0.19
C ARG A 151 34.07 -10.26 0.05
N LEU A 152 32.86 -10.11 0.57
CA LEU A 152 31.75 -11.04 0.37
C LEU A 152 31.19 -10.91 -1.05
N SER A 153 30.94 -12.06 -1.69
CA SER A 153 30.19 -12.13 -2.95
C SER A 153 28.78 -11.54 -2.78
N THR A 154 28.21 -11.01 -3.86
CA THR A 154 26.82 -10.49 -3.91
C THR A 154 25.79 -11.52 -3.45
N LEU A 155 26.09 -12.82 -3.52
CA LEU A 155 25.26 -13.90 -2.96
C LEU A 155 24.90 -13.69 -1.46
N TYR A 156 25.78 -13.04 -0.69
CA TYR A 156 25.60 -12.78 0.75
C TYR A 156 25.05 -11.39 1.07
N ASN A 157 24.74 -10.55 0.08
CA ASN A 157 24.16 -9.21 0.27
C ASN A 157 23.53 -8.73 -1.04
N ALA A 158 22.51 -9.45 -1.52
CA ALA A 158 21.90 -9.20 -2.82
C ALA A 158 20.99 -7.97 -2.76
N ASP A 159 21.43 -6.91 -3.41
CA ASP A 159 20.85 -5.58 -3.30
C ASP A 159 19.59 -5.43 -4.16
N VAL A 160 18.41 -5.34 -3.52
CA VAL A 160 17.13 -5.16 -4.22
C VAL A 160 17.08 -3.85 -5.02
N GLY A 161 17.80 -2.81 -4.58
CA GLY A 161 17.92 -1.57 -5.34
C GLY A 161 18.68 -1.76 -6.67
N LEU A 162 19.70 -2.62 -6.71
CA LEU A 162 20.38 -2.98 -7.96
C LEU A 162 19.50 -3.91 -8.81
N TYR A 163 18.77 -4.85 -8.21
CA TYR A 163 17.80 -5.68 -8.93
C TYR A 163 16.76 -4.82 -9.66
N MET A 164 16.17 -3.82 -8.99
CA MET A 164 15.17 -2.94 -9.61
C MET A 164 15.72 -2.09 -10.76
N LEU A 165 17.02 -1.74 -10.73
CA LEU A 165 17.68 -1.02 -11.83
C LEU A 165 18.04 -1.93 -13.01
N ALA A 166 18.42 -3.18 -12.74
CA ALA A 166 18.84 -4.15 -13.76
C ALA A 166 17.69 -5.04 -14.30
N ASN A 167 16.55 -5.05 -13.61
CA ASN A 167 15.42 -5.99 -13.76
C ASN A 167 15.85 -7.49 -13.73
N LYS A 168 16.94 -7.80 -13.03
CA LYS A 168 17.47 -9.16 -12.83
C LYS A 168 18.48 -9.20 -11.70
N TRP A 169 18.75 -10.40 -11.18
CA TRP A 169 19.93 -10.63 -10.36
C TRP A 169 21.21 -10.62 -11.20
N MET A 170 22.30 -10.11 -10.63
CA MET A 170 23.64 -10.11 -11.23
C MET A 170 24.40 -11.43 -10.98
N VAL A 171 23.70 -12.42 -10.39
CA VAL A 171 24.16 -13.73 -9.94
C VAL A 171 23.01 -14.73 -10.15
N ASP A 172 23.28 -16.04 -10.08
CA ASP A 172 22.20 -17.03 -10.10
C ASP A 172 21.30 -16.84 -8.87
N GLU A 173 20.00 -16.65 -9.12
CA GLU A 173 18.96 -16.53 -8.10
C GLU A 173 18.93 -17.76 -7.18
N LYS A 174 19.17 -18.95 -7.74
CA LYS A 174 19.22 -20.20 -6.99
C LYS A 174 20.39 -20.26 -6.02
N GLU A 175 21.42 -19.44 -6.17
CA GLU A 175 22.59 -19.40 -5.28
C GLU A 175 22.59 -18.24 -4.29
N LEU A 176 21.55 -17.40 -4.31
CA LEU A 176 21.37 -16.36 -3.31
C LEU A 176 21.31 -16.95 -1.89
N ARG A 177 21.87 -16.21 -0.93
CA ARG A 177 21.91 -16.57 0.48
C ARG A 177 21.33 -15.49 1.38
N VAL A 178 21.57 -14.22 1.05
CA VAL A 178 20.95 -13.07 1.73
C VAL A 178 20.46 -12.04 0.71
N ILE A 179 19.22 -11.61 0.84
CA ILE A 179 18.60 -10.53 0.06
C ILE A 179 18.45 -9.30 0.97
N HIS A 180 18.78 -8.11 0.46
CA HIS A 180 18.82 -6.86 1.23
C HIS A 180 17.95 -5.79 0.57
N TYR A 181 16.88 -5.37 1.27
CA TYR A 181 15.89 -4.42 0.79
C TYR A 181 16.35 -2.96 0.94
N THR A 182 17.42 -2.61 0.22
CA THR A 182 18.14 -1.32 0.35
C THR A 182 17.34 -0.06 -0.02
N LEU A 183 16.18 -0.21 -0.67
CA LEU A 183 15.35 0.90 -1.13
C LEU A 183 14.66 1.58 0.07
N GLY A 184 15.29 2.65 0.56
CA GLY A 184 15.00 3.27 1.85
C GLY A 184 13.52 3.46 2.26
N PRO A 185 12.62 3.97 1.39
CA PRO A 185 11.21 4.16 1.72
C PRO A 185 10.30 2.97 1.34
N LEU A 186 10.85 1.93 0.72
CA LEU A 186 10.10 0.78 0.19
C LEU A 186 10.56 -0.49 0.92
N LYS A 187 9.86 -0.88 1.98
CA LYS A 187 10.25 -2.00 2.84
C LYS A 187 9.27 -3.17 2.73
N PRO A 188 9.76 -4.43 2.78
CA PRO A 188 8.97 -5.59 2.39
C PRO A 188 7.84 -5.93 3.36
N TRP A 189 7.84 -5.36 4.57
CA TRP A 189 6.73 -5.46 5.53
C TRP A 189 5.56 -4.52 5.20
N ASP A 190 5.77 -3.50 4.37
CA ASP A 190 4.71 -2.59 3.91
C ASP A 190 3.92 -3.27 2.78
N TRP A 191 2.65 -3.62 3.03
CA TRP A 191 1.80 -4.43 2.13
C TRP A 191 1.77 -3.94 0.67
N TRP A 192 1.82 -2.62 0.47
CA TRP A 192 1.73 -1.97 -0.84
C TRP A 192 3.02 -2.06 -1.65
N THR A 193 4.17 -2.31 -1.01
CA THR A 193 5.44 -2.44 -1.73
C THR A 193 5.52 -3.70 -2.57
N SER A 194 4.70 -4.73 -2.26
CA SER A 194 4.59 -5.97 -3.05
C SER A 194 4.11 -5.73 -4.50
N TRP A 195 3.53 -4.57 -4.79
CA TRP A 195 3.09 -4.17 -6.12
C TRP A 195 4.11 -3.29 -6.86
N LEU A 196 5.16 -2.84 -6.18
CA LEU A 196 6.20 -1.94 -6.68
C LEU A 196 7.59 -2.59 -6.73
N LEU A 197 7.83 -3.58 -5.87
CA LEU A 197 9.10 -4.26 -5.70
C LEU A 197 8.98 -5.77 -5.86
N LYS A 198 9.95 -6.36 -6.57
CA LYS A 198 10.31 -7.77 -6.42
C LYS A 198 11.69 -7.84 -5.74
N PRO A 199 11.98 -8.81 -4.86
CA PRO A 199 11.19 -10.01 -4.54
C PRO A 199 10.45 -9.93 -3.18
N VAL A 200 9.49 -9.00 -2.99
CA VAL A 200 8.77 -8.89 -1.70
C VAL A 200 8.01 -10.16 -1.32
N ASP A 201 7.65 -10.98 -2.31
CA ASP A 201 7.08 -12.32 -2.13
C ASP A 201 7.98 -13.25 -1.30
N VAL A 202 9.30 -13.20 -1.45
CA VAL A 202 10.24 -14.01 -0.65
C VAL A 202 10.13 -13.65 0.84
N TRP A 203 10.03 -12.36 1.17
CA TRP A 203 9.81 -11.91 2.55
C TRP A 203 8.45 -12.36 3.09
N GLN A 204 7.38 -12.20 2.31
CA GLN A 204 6.03 -12.58 2.75
C GLN A 204 5.88 -14.11 2.88
N ASN A 205 6.58 -14.90 2.06
CA ASN A 205 6.61 -16.36 2.17
C ASN A 205 7.28 -16.83 3.47
N VAL A 206 8.43 -16.26 3.83
CA VAL A 206 9.10 -16.55 5.12
C VAL A 206 8.24 -16.06 6.29
N ARG A 207 7.66 -14.87 6.19
CA ARG A 207 6.73 -14.32 7.20
C ARG A 207 5.58 -15.28 7.49
N LEU A 208 4.98 -15.88 6.47
CA LEU A 208 3.89 -16.85 6.61
C LEU A 208 4.30 -18.16 7.31
N GLN A 209 5.59 -18.51 7.29
CA GLN A 209 6.13 -19.71 7.95
C GLN A 209 6.45 -19.49 9.44
N LEU A 210 6.43 -18.24 9.92
CA LEU A 210 6.70 -17.91 11.32
C LEU A 210 5.64 -18.53 12.24
N GLN A 211 6.11 -19.31 13.20
CA GLN A 211 5.27 -19.92 14.23
C GLN A 211 4.73 -18.89 15.22
N GLU A 212 3.73 -19.28 16.01
CA GLU A 212 3.10 -18.42 17.00
C GLU A 212 3.85 -18.47 18.34
N SER A 213 4.84 -17.59 18.50
CA SER A 213 5.61 -17.45 19.74
C SER A 213 4.86 -16.69 20.86
N LEU A 214 3.91 -15.81 20.49
CA LEU A 214 2.99 -15.13 21.41
C LEU A 214 1.56 -15.15 20.82
N PRO A 215 0.50 -15.08 21.66
CA PRO A 215 -0.89 -15.12 21.18
C PRO A 215 -1.20 -14.09 20.08
N GLY A 216 -1.58 -14.59 18.90
CA GLY A 216 -1.93 -13.80 17.72
C GLY A 216 -0.74 -13.31 16.88
N THR A 217 0.48 -13.83 17.06
CA THR A 217 1.66 -13.41 16.26
C THR A 217 2.03 -14.34 15.10
N GLY A 218 1.46 -15.54 15.03
CA GLY A 218 1.76 -16.51 13.97
C GLY A 218 1.54 -15.95 12.55
N GLY A 219 2.45 -16.25 11.62
CA GLY A 219 2.47 -15.64 10.29
C GLY A 219 2.89 -14.16 10.30
N GLY A 220 3.62 -13.70 11.32
CA GLY A 220 4.00 -12.30 11.52
C GLY A 220 2.79 -11.37 11.66
N LYS A 221 1.76 -11.82 12.38
CA LYS A 221 0.53 -11.05 12.67
C LYS A 221 0.68 -10.19 13.94
N ASN A 222 -0.29 -9.31 14.14
CA ASN A 222 -0.41 -8.47 15.33
C ASN A 222 -1.89 -8.40 15.70
N SER A 223 -2.25 -8.81 16.92
CA SER A 223 -3.65 -8.90 17.37
C SER A 223 -4.38 -7.56 17.32
N LYS A 224 -3.67 -6.43 17.48
CA LYS A 224 -4.26 -5.09 17.34
C LYS A 224 -4.60 -4.75 15.89
N ASP A 225 -3.69 -5.06 14.98
CA ASP A 225 -3.89 -4.84 13.54
C ASP A 225 -4.97 -5.79 13.02
N GLU A 226 -5.07 -7.01 13.54
CA GLU A 226 -6.14 -7.95 13.21
C GLU A 226 -7.53 -7.46 13.63
N LEU A 227 -7.67 -6.89 14.83
CA LEU A 227 -8.92 -6.27 15.29
C LEU A 227 -9.29 -5.07 14.41
N LEU A 228 -8.31 -4.22 14.06
CA LEU A 228 -8.52 -3.08 13.17
C LEU A 228 -8.90 -3.53 11.75
N VAL A 229 -8.24 -4.54 11.18
CA VAL A 229 -8.57 -5.12 9.88
C VAL A 229 -9.98 -5.70 9.86
N LYS A 230 -10.37 -6.45 10.91
CA LYS A 230 -11.75 -6.96 11.07
C LYS A 230 -12.77 -5.82 11.12
N PHE A 231 -12.48 -4.74 11.85
CA PHE A 231 -13.33 -3.55 11.87
C PHE A 231 -13.42 -2.87 10.50
N LEU A 232 -12.29 -2.62 9.83
CA LEU A 232 -12.21 -2.00 8.51
C LEU A 232 -12.98 -2.80 7.45
N TYR A 233 -12.99 -4.13 7.56
CA TYR A 233 -13.73 -5.01 6.66
C TYR A 233 -15.25 -5.02 6.94
N LEU A 234 -15.64 -5.11 8.22
CA LEU A 234 -17.05 -5.19 8.61
C LEU A 234 -17.79 -3.85 8.49
N PHE A 235 -17.10 -2.71 8.69
CA PHE A 235 -17.76 -1.41 8.77
C PHE A 235 -18.45 -0.97 7.46
N PRO A 236 -17.83 -1.06 6.26
CA PRO A 236 -18.52 -0.78 4.99
C PRO A 236 -19.73 -1.70 4.75
N LEU A 237 -19.62 -2.99 5.11
CA LEU A 237 -20.73 -3.95 4.99
C LEU A 237 -21.90 -3.58 5.90
N LEU A 238 -21.62 -3.17 7.15
CA LEU A 238 -22.63 -2.69 8.09
C LEU A 238 -23.28 -1.38 7.62
N LEU A 239 -22.53 -0.45 7.01
CA LEU A 239 -23.08 0.76 6.41
C LEU A 239 -24.04 0.43 5.25
N VAL A 240 -23.65 -0.46 4.34
CA VAL A 240 -24.52 -0.90 3.23
C VAL A 240 -25.77 -1.59 3.76
N ALA A 241 -25.64 -2.49 4.74
CA ALA A 241 -26.77 -3.17 5.38
C ALA A 241 -27.72 -2.19 6.08
N PHE A 242 -27.19 -1.18 6.78
CA PHE A 242 -27.99 -0.12 7.42
C PHE A 242 -28.73 0.73 6.38
N CYS A 243 -28.06 1.14 5.30
CA CYS A 243 -28.69 1.88 4.19
C CYS A 243 -29.79 1.06 3.50
N TYR A 244 -29.55 -0.24 3.26
CA TYR A 244 -30.55 -1.16 2.71
C TYR A 244 -31.74 -1.33 3.66
N TYR A 245 -31.50 -1.56 4.95
CA TYR A 245 -32.56 -1.69 5.96
C TYR A 245 -33.41 -0.42 6.09
N ARG A 246 -32.77 0.76 6.08
CA ARG A 246 -33.48 2.05 6.10
C ARG A 246 -34.33 2.25 4.84
N SER A 247 -33.79 1.88 3.67
CA SER A 247 -34.54 1.88 2.41
C SER A 247 -35.74 0.92 2.47
N PHE A 248 -35.53 -0.30 2.96
CA PHE A 248 -36.58 -1.32 3.13
C PHE A 248 -37.73 -0.82 4.02
N LEU A 249 -37.41 -0.21 5.18
CA LEU A 249 -38.42 0.39 6.07
C LEU A 249 -39.22 1.52 5.38
N GLN A 250 -38.56 2.40 4.62
CA GLN A 250 -39.23 3.44 3.83
C GLN A 250 -40.12 2.85 2.72
N THR A 251 -39.76 1.68 2.20
CA THR A 251 -40.54 0.93 1.21
C THR A 251 -41.60 -0.02 1.76
N GLN A 252 -42.00 0.07 3.04
CA GLN A 252 -43.33 -0.46 3.42
C GLN A 252 -44.47 0.24 2.64
N SER A 253 -44.21 1.41 2.03
CA SER A 253 -45.08 2.03 1.02
C SER A 253 -45.13 1.31 -0.34
N LEU A 254 -44.31 0.28 -0.59
CA LEU A 254 -44.44 -0.58 -1.78
C LEU A 254 -45.75 -1.38 -1.76
N TRP A 255 -46.27 -1.78 -0.60
CA TRP A 255 -47.58 -2.42 -0.53
C TRP A 255 -48.68 -1.47 -1.03
N HIS A 256 -48.54 -0.16 -0.80
CA HIS A 256 -49.43 0.86 -1.38
C HIS A 256 -49.22 1.04 -2.90
N HIS A 257 -47.99 0.94 -3.42
CA HIS A 257 -47.73 1.01 -4.86
C HIS A 257 -48.21 -0.24 -5.62
N VAL A 258 -47.97 -1.44 -5.09
CA VAL A 258 -48.49 -2.71 -5.63
C VAL A 258 -50.01 -2.72 -5.57
N ARG A 259 -50.61 -2.25 -4.46
CA ARG A 259 -52.07 -2.04 -4.34
C ARG A 259 -52.60 -1.03 -5.37
N GLN A 260 -51.90 0.08 -5.60
CA GLN A 260 -52.27 1.04 -6.65
C GLN A 260 -52.15 0.43 -8.06
N LEU A 261 -51.08 -0.31 -8.38
CA LEU A 261 -50.94 -1.02 -9.66
C LEU A 261 -52.06 -2.06 -9.84
N TYR A 262 -52.36 -2.83 -8.80
CA TYR A 262 -53.44 -3.82 -8.80
C TYR A 262 -54.80 -3.17 -9.10
N TYR A 263 -55.12 -2.02 -8.51
CA TYR A 263 -56.33 -1.27 -8.88
C TYR A 263 -56.27 -0.67 -10.28
N LYS A 264 -55.10 -0.21 -10.76
CA LYS A 264 -54.90 0.31 -12.12
C LYS A 264 -55.03 -0.77 -13.21
N ILE A 265 -54.69 -2.02 -12.89
CA ILE A 265 -54.83 -3.18 -13.77
C ILE A 265 -56.27 -3.72 -13.72
N ARG A 266 -56.93 -3.66 -12.55
CA ARG A 266 -58.32 -4.14 -12.37
C ARG A 266 -59.38 -3.17 -12.88
N GLY A 267 -59.08 -1.87 -12.95
CA GLY A 267 -59.87 -0.85 -13.66
C GLY A 267 -59.42 -0.74 -15.12
N GLY A 268 -59.86 -1.68 -15.96
CA GLY A 268 -59.30 -1.85 -17.30
C GLY A 268 -59.55 -0.68 -18.27
N VAL A 269 -58.49 -0.27 -18.97
CA VAL A 269 -58.37 -0.14 -20.44
C VAL A 269 -56.94 0.33 -20.73
N LEU A 270 -56.16 -0.50 -21.44
CA LEU A 270 -54.77 -0.20 -21.78
C LEU A 270 -54.72 0.56 -23.11
N ALA A 271 -55.14 1.83 -23.09
CA ALA A 271 -54.92 2.72 -24.22
C ALA A 271 -53.43 3.06 -24.31
N TYR A 272 -52.78 2.69 -25.40
CA TYR A 272 -51.47 3.23 -25.77
C TYR A 272 -51.62 4.73 -26.03
N ALA A 273 -51.37 5.54 -24.99
CA ALA A 273 -51.32 6.98 -25.11
C ALA A 273 -50.04 7.39 -25.87
N SER A 274 -50.15 7.44 -27.20
CA SER A 274 -49.24 8.23 -28.03
C SER A 274 -49.23 9.66 -27.49
N VAL A 275 -48.07 10.12 -27.02
CA VAL A 275 -47.89 11.48 -26.50
C VAL A 275 -48.24 12.47 -27.62
N PRO A 276 -49.24 13.35 -27.46
CA PRO A 276 -49.50 14.40 -28.45
C PRO A 276 -48.29 15.35 -28.49
N PRO A 277 -47.89 15.89 -29.65
CA PRO A 277 -46.87 16.91 -29.74
C PRO A 277 -47.41 18.23 -29.17
N SER A 278 -47.39 18.35 -27.84
CA SER A 278 -47.81 19.55 -27.13
C SER A 278 -46.89 20.70 -27.47
N ALA A 279 -47.48 21.79 -27.96
CA ALA A 279 -46.77 22.95 -28.47
C ALA A 279 -45.76 23.52 -27.46
N VAL A 280 -44.66 24.07 -27.99
CA VAL A 280 -43.65 24.80 -27.21
C VAL A 280 -44.26 26.10 -26.68
N SER A 281 -44.88 26.03 -25.50
CA SER A 281 -45.10 27.20 -24.66
C SER A 281 -43.86 27.41 -23.80
N SER A 282 -43.35 28.64 -23.75
CA SER A 282 -42.07 29.01 -23.13
C SER A 282 -42.16 29.12 -21.60
N SER A 283 -42.65 28.07 -20.93
CA SER A 283 -42.67 27.98 -19.46
C SER A 283 -41.26 27.69 -18.93
N GLN A 284 -40.51 28.76 -18.65
CA GLN A 284 -39.32 28.83 -17.78
C GLN A 284 -38.55 27.51 -17.61
N GLN A 285 -37.63 27.21 -18.55
CA GLN A 285 -36.53 26.30 -18.23
C GLN A 285 -35.75 26.88 -17.04
N LEU A 286 -35.80 26.21 -15.88
CA LEU A 286 -34.85 26.46 -14.80
C LEU A 286 -33.45 26.16 -15.34
N LYS A 287 -32.75 27.19 -15.80
CA LYS A 287 -31.35 27.08 -16.23
C LYS A 287 -30.52 26.74 -15.00
N VAL A 288 -30.13 25.47 -14.88
CA VAL A 288 -29.15 25.02 -13.89
C VAL A 288 -27.93 25.92 -14.02
N PRO A 289 -27.52 26.66 -12.96
CA PRO A 289 -26.45 27.62 -13.08
C PRO A 289 -25.15 27.00 -13.61
N ALA A 290 -24.55 27.61 -14.64
CA ALA A 290 -23.40 27.05 -15.33
C ALA A 290 -22.20 26.77 -14.41
N TYR A 291 -22.05 27.54 -13.32
CA TYR A 291 -21.03 27.33 -12.30
C TYR A 291 -21.18 26.00 -11.55
N LEU A 292 -22.39 25.42 -11.43
CA LEU A 292 -22.59 24.15 -10.74
C LEU A 292 -21.90 22.98 -11.44
N GLY A 293 -21.78 23.02 -12.76
CA GLY A 293 -21.00 22.03 -13.52
C GLY A 293 -19.53 22.06 -13.11
N ALA A 294 -18.91 23.25 -13.10
CA ALA A 294 -17.53 23.43 -12.68
C ALA A 294 -17.31 23.03 -11.20
N ILE A 295 -18.23 23.42 -10.30
CA ILE A 295 -18.16 23.03 -8.88
C ILE A 295 -18.31 21.51 -8.72
N SER A 296 -19.17 20.86 -9.51
CA SER A 296 -19.36 19.39 -9.47
C SER A 296 -18.09 18.64 -9.88
N VAL A 297 -17.39 19.14 -10.90
CA VAL A 297 -16.10 18.59 -11.35
C VAL A 297 -15.04 18.75 -10.26
N CYS A 298 -14.91 19.94 -9.66
CA CYS A 298 -13.98 20.18 -8.54
C CYS A 298 -14.31 19.30 -7.32
N ALA A 299 -15.59 19.15 -6.97
CA ALA A 299 -16.05 18.29 -5.88
C ALA A 299 -15.76 16.81 -6.13
N CYS A 300 -15.93 16.35 -7.38
CA CYS A 300 -15.58 14.98 -7.80
C CYS A 300 -14.07 14.70 -7.64
N PHE A 301 -13.21 15.59 -8.14
CA PHE A 301 -11.76 15.46 -7.98
C PHE A 301 -11.32 15.53 -6.51
N ALA A 302 -11.90 16.43 -5.71
CA ALA A 302 -11.62 16.50 -4.28
C ALA A 302 -12.04 15.21 -3.54
N ALA A 303 -13.23 14.68 -3.85
CA ALA A 303 -13.70 13.41 -3.29
C ALA A 303 -12.79 12.24 -3.70
N ALA A 304 -12.36 12.18 -4.96
CA ALA A 304 -11.44 11.15 -5.46
C ALA A 304 -10.06 11.20 -4.77
N LEU A 305 -9.48 12.39 -4.59
CA LEU A 305 -8.20 12.57 -3.90
C LEU A 305 -8.29 12.15 -2.43
N VAL A 306 -9.36 12.54 -1.72
CA VAL A 306 -9.57 12.14 -0.32
C VAL A 306 -9.82 10.63 -0.21
N SER A 307 -10.60 10.05 -1.13
CA SER A 307 -10.89 8.60 -1.13
C SER A 307 -9.68 7.74 -1.48
N LEU A 308 -8.69 8.27 -2.20
CA LEU A 308 -7.41 7.59 -2.44
C LEU A 308 -6.42 7.80 -1.29
N GLY A 309 -6.37 9.00 -0.71
CA GLY A 309 -5.40 9.34 0.34
C GLY A 309 -5.74 8.74 1.72
N LEU A 310 -7.02 8.76 2.12
CA LEU A 310 -7.42 8.36 3.47
C LEU A 310 -7.23 6.86 3.76
N PRO A 311 -7.54 5.90 2.86
CA PRO A 311 -7.31 4.47 3.12
C PRO A 311 -5.84 4.12 3.37
N LEU A 312 -4.89 4.81 2.70
CA LEU A 312 -3.45 4.65 2.94
C LEU A 312 -3.02 5.01 4.36
N LEU A 313 -3.80 5.84 5.07
CA LEU A 313 -3.58 6.22 6.47
C LEU A 313 -4.33 5.31 7.46
N LEU A 314 -5.43 4.69 7.02
CA LEU A 314 -6.28 3.82 7.85
C LEU A 314 -5.81 2.36 7.88
N ILE A 315 -5.32 1.85 6.75
CA ILE A 315 -4.95 0.44 6.58
C ILE A 315 -3.58 0.20 7.24
N PRO A 316 -3.47 -0.76 8.19
CA PRO A 316 -2.18 -1.05 8.83
C PRO A 316 -1.13 -1.47 7.80
N HIS A 317 0.08 -0.91 7.93
CA HIS A 317 1.20 -1.18 7.02
C HIS A 317 1.55 -2.68 6.94
N GLN A 318 1.46 -3.40 8.07
CA GLN A 318 1.88 -4.79 8.21
C GLN A 318 0.73 -5.79 8.00
N VAL A 319 -0.13 -5.60 7.00
CA VAL A 319 -1.09 -6.63 6.56
C VAL A 319 -0.49 -7.52 5.44
N MET A 320 -1.23 -8.52 4.97
CA MET A 320 -0.84 -9.23 3.75
C MET A 320 -1.10 -8.34 2.52
N PRO A 321 -0.29 -8.40 1.44
CA PRO A 321 -0.45 -7.56 0.25
C PRO A 321 -1.87 -7.53 -0.33
N TRP A 322 -2.53 -8.69 -0.41
CA TRP A 322 -3.91 -8.83 -0.88
C TRP A 322 -4.94 -8.21 0.08
N THR A 323 -4.78 -8.41 1.39
CA THR A 323 -5.66 -7.79 2.39
C THR A 323 -5.59 -6.27 2.32
N GLY A 324 -4.39 -5.72 2.19
CA GLY A 324 -4.19 -4.27 2.03
C GLY A 324 -4.80 -3.75 0.73
N LEU A 325 -4.61 -4.45 -0.38
CA LEU A 325 -5.19 -4.06 -1.68
C LEU A 325 -6.74 -4.10 -1.66
N LEU A 326 -7.33 -5.13 -1.05
CA LEU A 326 -8.80 -5.25 -0.93
C LEU A 326 -9.37 -4.13 -0.06
N LEU A 327 -8.82 -3.90 1.13
CA LEU A 327 -9.24 -2.81 2.00
C LEU A 327 -9.05 -1.44 1.33
N MET A 328 -7.96 -1.25 0.57
CA MET A 328 -7.71 -0.02 -0.19
C MET A 328 -8.82 0.21 -1.21
N TYR A 329 -9.17 -0.81 -1.99
CA TYR A 329 -10.25 -0.74 -2.96
C TYR A 329 -11.61 -0.47 -2.30
N GLU A 330 -11.98 -1.26 -1.28
CA GLU A 330 -13.25 -1.16 -0.56
C GLU A 330 -13.44 0.23 0.06
N TRP A 331 -12.42 0.75 0.75
CA TRP A 331 -12.49 2.06 1.38
C TRP A 331 -12.39 3.21 0.38
N THR A 332 -11.61 3.10 -0.70
CA THR A 332 -11.65 4.10 -1.77
C THR A 332 -13.05 4.20 -2.37
N PHE A 333 -13.67 3.08 -2.72
CA PHE A 333 -15.03 3.11 -3.27
C PHE A 333 -16.05 3.64 -2.25
N THR A 334 -16.01 3.16 -1.00
CA THR A 334 -16.94 3.57 0.06
C THR A 334 -16.83 5.07 0.36
N LEU A 335 -15.61 5.59 0.53
CA LEU A 335 -15.38 7.01 0.78
C LEU A 335 -15.79 7.87 -0.41
N PHE A 336 -15.47 7.46 -1.65
CA PHE A 336 -15.88 8.20 -2.85
C PHE A 336 -17.41 8.29 -2.94
N PHE A 337 -18.11 7.16 -2.76
CA PHE A 337 -19.56 7.10 -2.78
C PHE A 337 -20.19 7.94 -1.66
N LEU A 338 -19.64 7.91 -0.44
CA LEU A 338 -20.13 8.74 0.66
C LEU A 338 -19.89 10.23 0.41
N LEU A 339 -18.70 10.63 -0.03
CA LEU A 339 -18.33 12.04 -0.23
C LEU A 339 -19.07 12.64 -1.45
N PHE A 340 -18.91 12.03 -2.62
CA PHE A 340 -19.51 12.55 -3.85
C PHE A 340 -21.02 12.30 -3.90
N GLY A 341 -21.51 11.17 -3.37
CA GLY A 341 -22.94 10.92 -3.21
C GLY A 341 -23.62 11.91 -2.26
N SER A 342 -22.97 12.29 -1.16
CA SER A 342 -23.48 13.36 -0.28
C SER A 342 -23.48 14.72 -0.97
N TYR A 343 -22.45 15.05 -1.75
CA TYR A 343 -22.42 16.25 -2.58
C TYR A 343 -23.59 16.29 -3.58
N LEU A 344 -23.81 15.22 -4.35
CA LEU A 344 -24.93 15.11 -5.28
C LEU A 344 -26.29 15.19 -4.55
N HIS A 345 -26.40 14.62 -3.35
CA HIS A 345 -27.61 14.73 -2.54
C HIS A 345 -27.88 16.17 -2.08
N LEU A 346 -26.84 16.92 -1.70
CA LEU A 346 -26.95 18.35 -1.37
C LEU A 346 -27.35 19.20 -2.59
N VAL A 347 -26.76 18.94 -3.77
CA VAL A 347 -27.16 19.61 -5.03
C VAL A 347 -28.61 19.30 -5.39
N TYR A 348 -29.05 18.05 -5.22
CA TYR A 348 -30.46 17.67 -5.41
C TYR A 348 -31.39 18.38 -4.42
N GLN A 349 -31.05 18.41 -3.12
CA GLN A 349 -31.84 19.11 -2.11
C GLN A 349 -31.94 20.62 -2.43
N TRP A 350 -30.82 21.25 -2.77
CA TRP A 350 -30.77 22.66 -3.17
C TRP A 350 -31.65 22.92 -4.40
N GLY A 351 -31.55 22.07 -5.44
CA GLY A 351 -32.37 22.16 -6.63
C GLY A 351 -33.87 22.06 -6.35
N ARG A 352 -34.29 21.17 -5.43
CA ARG A 352 -35.70 21.11 -4.98
C ARG A 352 -36.14 22.36 -4.22
N VAL A 353 -35.29 22.93 -3.36
CA VAL A 353 -35.63 24.16 -2.62
C VAL A 353 -35.74 25.34 -3.57
N ALA A 354 -34.79 25.50 -4.50
CA ALA A 354 -34.80 26.55 -5.51
C ALA A 354 -36.04 26.47 -6.44
N ALA A 355 -36.45 25.26 -6.83
CA ALA A 355 -37.66 25.06 -7.63
C ALA A 355 -38.98 25.37 -6.89
N ASN A 356 -38.96 25.39 -5.55
CA ASN A 356 -40.14 25.58 -4.70
C ASN A 356 -40.26 27.00 -4.10
N GLN A 357 -39.38 27.94 -4.44
CA GLN A 357 -39.52 29.33 -3.99
C GLN A 357 -40.51 30.11 -4.87
N PRO A 358 -41.57 30.72 -4.31
CA PRO A 358 -42.41 31.65 -5.04
C PRO A 358 -41.63 32.95 -5.29
N GLY A 359 -41.58 33.39 -6.55
CA GLY A 359 -40.76 34.52 -6.97
C GLY A 359 -41.19 35.86 -6.36
N GLN A 360 -40.23 36.63 -5.85
CA GLN A 360 -40.43 38.02 -5.45
C GLN A 360 -40.36 38.96 -6.67
N TYR A 361 -41.50 39.52 -7.08
CA TYR A 361 -41.55 40.76 -7.85
C TYR A 361 -42.72 41.64 -7.36
N PRO A 362 -42.63 42.99 -7.40
CA PRO A 362 -43.63 43.87 -6.82
C PRO A 362 -44.93 43.91 -7.63
N ALA A 363 -46.06 44.08 -6.94
CA ALA A 363 -47.38 44.14 -7.56
C ALA A 363 -47.64 45.48 -8.29
N HIS A 364 -48.32 45.41 -9.43
CA HIS A 364 -49.15 46.49 -9.96
C HIS A 364 -50.54 45.92 -10.32
N PRO A 365 -51.65 46.56 -9.90
CA PRO A 365 -52.98 45.96 -10.01
C PRO A 365 -53.78 46.43 -11.24
N ALA A 366 -54.36 45.49 -11.98
CA ALA A 366 -55.50 45.75 -12.87
C ALA A 366 -56.34 44.46 -13.10
N SER A 367 -57.51 44.44 -12.45
CA SER A 367 -58.83 43.97 -12.94
C SER A 367 -59.03 42.57 -13.56
N LEU A 368 -59.75 41.71 -12.81
CA LEU A 368 -60.97 40.92 -13.18
C LEU A 368 -61.03 40.25 -14.58
N ASP A 369 -61.15 38.92 -14.71
CA ASP A 369 -62.37 38.11 -14.45
C ASP A 369 -62.10 36.57 -14.38
N TYR A 370 -63.01 35.80 -13.73
CA TYR A 370 -63.32 34.32 -13.83
C TYR A 370 -62.20 33.25 -13.99
N GLU A 371 -62.26 32.00 -13.49
CA GLU A 371 -63.21 31.17 -12.68
C GLU A 371 -62.37 30.02 -12.03
N PRO A 372 -62.70 29.44 -10.85
CA PRO A 372 -61.77 28.59 -10.10
C PRO A 372 -61.84 27.09 -10.49
N GLY A 373 -61.08 26.72 -11.53
CA GLY A 373 -60.87 25.32 -11.94
C GLY A 373 -60.04 24.49 -10.96
N LYS A 374 -60.61 23.40 -10.41
CA LYS A 374 -59.96 22.45 -9.49
C LYS A 374 -58.68 21.84 -10.08
N GLY A 375 -57.55 21.98 -9.38
CA GLY A 375 -56.26 21.48 -9.85
C GLY A 375 -55.20 21.27 -8.76
N HIS A 376 -55.54 20.70 -7.60
CA HIS A 376 -54.53 20.25 -6.62
C HIS A 376 -53.79 19.00 -7.14
N GLN A 377 -52.96 19.18 -8.16
CA GLN A 377 -52.02 18.16 -8.61
C GLN A 377 -50.89 18.06 -7.59
N ARG A 378 -51.15 17.29 -6.53
CA ARG A 378 -50.24 16.99 -5.43
C ARG A 378 -48.93 16.47 -6.02
N GLN A 379 -47.92 17.35 -6.08
CA GLN A 379 -46.66 17.10 -6.79
C GLN A 379 -45.95 15.92 -6.12
N GLN A 380 -46.13 14.74 -6.70
CA GLN A 380 -45.83 13.48 -6.04
C GLN A 380 -44.31 13.31 -5.97
N SER A 381 -43.82 12.95 -4.78
CA SER A 381 -42.39 12.83 -4.46
C SER A 381 -41.73 11.66 -5.21
N CYS A 382 -41.48 11.84 -6.51
CA CYS A 382 -40.47 11.07 -7.24
C CYS A 382 -39.08 11.59 -6.88
N CYS A 383 -38.67 11.34 -5.62
CA CYS A 383 -37.28 10.98 -5.42
C CYS A 383 -37.14 9.61 -6.07
N ASP A 384 -36.33 9.50 -7.11
CA ASP A 384 -36.37 8.33 -7.98
C ASP A 384 -35.80 7.11 -7.25
N ASN A 385 -36.70 6.29 -6.70
CA ASN A 385 -36.32 5.09 -5.96
C ASN A 385 -35.50 4.14 -6.85
N ALA A 386 -35.70 4.16 -8.17
CA ALA A 386 -34.88 3.39 -9.10
C ALA A 386 -33.41 3.87 -9.09
N ALA A 387 -33.16 5.18 -9.06
CA ALA A 387 -31.80 5.72 -8.96
C ALA A 387 -31.14 5.40 -7.61
N TRP A 388 -31.89 5.40 -6.50
CA TRP A 388 -31.38 4.97 -5.19
C TRP A 388 -31.07 3.47 -5.14
N TYR A 389 -31.96 2.61 -5.64
CA TYR A 389 -31.71 1.17 -5.70
C TYR A 389 -30.61 0.81 -6.69
N TYR A 390 -30.49 1.53 -7.80
CA TYR A 390 -29.36 1.38 -8.73
C TYR A 390 -28.05 1.80 -8.08
N GLY A 391 -28.00 2.96 -7.40
CA GLY A 391 -26.82 3.41 -6.67
C GLY A 391 -26.39 2.44 -5.56
N LEU A 392 -27.33 1.94 -4.77
CA LEU A 392 -27.08 0.93 -3.73
C LEU A 392 -26.68 -0.43 -4.33
N GLY A 393 -27.30 -0.85 -5.44
CA GLY A 393 -26.97 -2.09 -6.15
C GLY A 393 -25.57 -2.04 -6.77
N MET A 394 -25.20 -0.93 -7.41
CA MET A 394 -23.86 -0.71 -7.95
C MET A 394 -22.82 -0.59 -6.84
N ALA A 395 -23.14 0.04 -5.70
CA ALA A 395 -22.25 0.07 -4.55
C ALA A 395 -22.08 -1.30 -3.90
N PHE A 396 -23.16 -2.08 -3.78
CA PHE A 396 -23.10 -3.46 -3.32
C PHE A 396 -22.26 -4.33 -4.26
N LEU A 397 -22.46 -4.24 -5.58
CA LEU A 397 -21.66 -4.99 -6.55
C LEU A 397 -20.18 -4.57 -6.54
N ALA A 398 -19.90 -3.27 -6.43
CA ALA A 398 -18.52 -2.77 -6.32
C ALA A 398 -17.81 -3.27 -5.05
N ILE A 399 -18.51 -3.36 -3.91
CA ILE A 399 -17.91 -3.86 -2.66
C ILE A 399 -17.86 -5.40 -2.64
N ALA A 400 -18.95 -6.09 -3.05
CA ALA A 400 -19.06 -7.54 -2.94
C ALA A 400 -18.25 -8.30 -4.01
N ALA A 401 -18.14 -7.81 -5.24
CA ALA A 401 -17.42 -8.52 -6.32
C ALA A 401 -15.91 -8.73 -6.04
N PRO A 402 -15.16 -7.73 -5.53
CA PRO A 402 -13.77 -7.95 -5.11
C PRO A 402 -13.63 -8.59 -3.72
N ALA A 403 -14.62 -8.49 -2.83
CA ALA A 403 -14.60 -9.15 -1.51
C ALA A 403 -14.88 -10.66 -1.58
N LEU A 404 -15.74 -11.10 -2.51
CA LEU A 404 -16.16 -12.49 -2.74
C LEU A 404 -15.00 -13.53 -2.73
N PRO A 405 -13.88 -13.32 -3.43
CA PRO A 405 -12.70 -14.21 -3.42
C PRO A 405 -12.08 -14.39 -2.03
N GLY A 406 -12.11 -13.37 -1.18
CA GLY A 406 -11.61 -13.40 0.19
C GLY A 406 -12.55 -14.15 1.15
N ILE A 407 -13.87 -13.98 0.98
CA ILE A 407 -14.90 -14.63 1.82
C ILE A 407 -14.89 -16.15 1.65
N PHE A 408 -14.75 -16.63 0.41
CA PHE A 408 -14.80 -18.07 0.10
C PHE A 408 -13.42 -18.76 0.10
N GLY A 409 -12.36 -18.07 0.51
CA GLY A 409 -11.00 -18.62 0.56
C GLY A 409 -10.40 -18.99 -0.80
N VAL A 410 -10.96 -18.48 -1.91
CA VAL A 410 -10.61 -18.91 -3.27
C VAL A 410 -9.47 -18.09 -3.84
N THR A 411 -8.28 -18.25 -3.25
CA THR A 411 -7.01 -17.74 -3.80
C THR A 411 -6.69 -18.31 -5.21
N SER A 412 -7.37 -19.38 -5.64
CA SER A 412 -7.11 -20.08 -6.90
C SER A 412 -7.89 -19.55 -8.11
N LEU A 413 -8.99 -18.81 -7.93
CA LEU A 413 -9.85 -18.40 -9.07
C LEU A 413 -9.14 -17.38 -9.96
N PHE A 414 -8.38 -16.46 -9.35
CA PHE A 414 -7.53 -15.53 -10.08
C PHE A 414 -6.25 -16.17 -10.63
N LEU A 415 -5.76 -17.27 -10.05
CA LEU A 415 -4.66 -18.05 -10.64
C LEU A 415 -5.07 -18.63 -12.01
N ARG A 416 -6.33 -19.07 -12.15
CA ARG A 416 -6.90 -19.48 -13.45
C ARG A 416 -7.22 -18.30 -14.38
N LEU A 417 -7.69 -17.17 -13.85
CA LEU A 417 -7.85 -15.96 -14.68
C LEU A 417 -6.51 -15.39 -15.14
N HIS A 418 -5.42 -15.53 -14.38
CA HIS A 418 -4.07 -15.11 -14.80
C HIS A 418 -3.59 -15.94 -16.01
N LEU A 419 -3.79 -17.26 -15.99
CA LEU A 419 -3.55 -18.10 -17.17
C LEU A 419 -4.42 -17.68 -18.37
N ASN A 420 -5.71 -17.45 -18.16
CA ASN A 420 -6.61 -17.09 -19.26
C ASN A 420 -6.36 -15.67 -19.82
N TYR A 421 -5.92 -14.71 -19.01
CA TYR A 421 -5.60 -13.36 -19.50
C TYR A 421 -4.26 -13.30 -20.24
N VAL A 422 -3.27 -14.12 -19.82
CA VAL A 422 -2.03 -14.31 -20.58
C VAL A 422 -2.33 -14.97 -21.93
N MET A 423 -3.12 -16.05 -21.94
CA MET A 423 -3.54 -16.74 -23.18
C MET A 423 -4.41 -15.88 -24.10
N ALA A 424 -5.24 -14.97 -23.55
CA ALA A 424 -6.11 -14.11 -24.36
C ALA A 424 -5.37 -12.94 -25.02
N LEU A 425 -4.26 -12.46 -24.44
CA LEU A 425 -3.43 -11.41 -25.06
C LEU A 425 -2.67 -11.92 -26.29
N ASP A 426 -2.24 -13.19 -26.29
CA ASP A 426 -1.48 -13.79 -27.41
C ASP A 426 -2.34 -14.10 -28.66
N VAL A 427 -3.67 -14.14 -28.52
CA VAL A 427 -4.58 -14.53 -29.63
C VAL A 427 -5.14 -13.33 -30.42
N TYR A 428 -5.02 -12.11 -29.90
CA TYR A 428 -5.64 -10.90 -30.50
C TYR A 428 -4.66 -9.84 -31.04
N LEU A 429 -3.44 -10.25 -31.40
CA LEU A 429 -2.46 -9.40 -32.09
C LEU A 429 -1.96 -10.04 -33.39
N PRO A 430 -2.64 -9.83 -34.53
CA PRO A 430 -2.09 -10.18 -35.83
C PRO A 430 -0.93 -9.22 -36.17
N CYS A 431 0.25 -9.80 -36.41
CA CYS A 431 1.44 -9.16 -36.98
C CYS A 431 2.09 -8.00 -36.20
N GLY A 432 3.14 -8.34 -35.44
CA GLY A 432 4.39 -7.57 -35.51
C GLY A 432 4.53 -6.33 -34.62
N PHE A 433 4.38 -6.48 -33.31
CA PHE A 433 4.96 -5.52 -32.34
C PHE A 433 5.73 -6.26 -31.25
N ASP A 434 7.08 -6.16 -31.30
CA ASP A 434 7.99 -6.74 -30.32
C ASP A 434 7.93 -5.93 -29.01
N PHE A 435 7.53 -6.60 -27.92
CA PHE A 435 7.34 -5.97 -26.60
C PHE A 435 8.64 -5.85 -25.77
N THR A 436 9.80 -6.20 -26.32
CA THR A 436 11.08 -6.16 -25.58
C THR A 436 11.79 -4.80 -25.52
N GLN A 437 11.23 -3.73 -26.13
CA GLN A 437 11.98 -2.49 -26.37
C GLN A 437 11.40 -1.17 -25.80
N LYS A 438 10.76 -1.18 -24.61
CA LYS A 438 10.37 0.07 -23.90
C LYS A 438 10.85 0.17 -22.44
N THR A 439 12.16 0.33 -22.28
CA THR A 439 12.77 0.94 -21.08
C THR A 439 13.81 2.01 -21.43
N ARG A 440 13.63 2.70 -22.58
CA ARG A 440 14.48 3.83 -23.04
C ARG A 440 13.72 5.16 -23.10
N ILE A 441 13.12 5.58 -21.98
CA ILE A 441 12.73 6.99 -21.76
C ILE A 441 13.03 7.37 -20.30
N PHE A 442 14.32 7.45 -19.95
CA PHE A 442 14.88 8.18 -18.79
C PHE A 442 16.41 8.14 -18.88
N ASN A 443 16.98 8.79 -19.91
CA ASN A 443 18.42 9.01 -20.05
C ASN A 443 18.63 10.21 -20.97
N TYR A 444 18.52 11.42 -20.41
CA TYR A 444 19.10 12.68 -20.94
C TYR A 444 18.90 13.81 -19.91
N ALA A 445 19.70 13.78 -18.84
CA ALA A 445 20.08 14.92 -17.99
C ALA A 445 21.19 14.44 -17.03
N TYR A 446 22.08 15.35 -16.63
CA TYR A 446 23.26 15.10 -15.77
C TYR A 446 24.40 14.31 -16.46
N VAL A 447 25.16 15.06 -17.25
CA VAL A 447 26.63 14.97 -17.28
C VAL A 447 27.18 15.62 -16.01
#